data_AF-A0A024UX40-F1
#
_entry.id   AF-A0A024UX40-F1
#
_cell.length_a   1.000
_cell.length_b   1.000
_cell.length_c   1.000
_cell.angle_alpha   90.00
_cell.angle_beta   90.00
_cell.angle_gamma   90.00
#
_symmetry.space_group_name_H-M   'P 1'
#
loop_
_entity.id
_entity.type
_entity.pdbx_description
1 polymer ?
#
loop_
_entity_poly.entity_id
_entity_poly.type
_entity_poly.pdbx_seq_one_letter_code
_entity_poly.pdbx_strand_id
1 'polypeptide(L)'
;MADTTAAVPDEVVGAHGSKRCFRHRGWIFESFKTVALGTEERTQLSEQCEVPCIPLPEIVYGDNYLRLTHEASGWAVTFNAKDALMSWARHQRQDLHSTLTSYDVMYTCEYEGSPAETFNIEPTEHDIPLDKLREHATILFYDHICLFEDDIRDLGEVELIVKIRVMPFGFLVLCRYFARMDDKVGATVLNSFAGWLPCVQLDDQAERFSVLPRVWHGRRAP
;
A
#
# COMPACT_ATOMS: atom_id res chain seq x y z
N MET A 1 26.02 -22.87 -12.51
CA MET A 1 26.58 -21.67 -11.86
C MET A 1 25.90 -20.48 -12.51
N ALA A 2 24.88 -19.90 -11.86
CA ALA A 2 24.16 -18.76 -12.41
C ALA A 2 24.86 -17.47 -11.98
N ASP A 3 25.25 -16.69 -12.98
CA ASP A 3 25.86 -15.38 -12.86
C ASP A 3 24.98 -14.46 -12.00
N THR A 4 25.38 -14.24 -10.75
CA THR A 4 24.69 -13.32 -9.81
C THR A 4 25.36 -11.95 -9.92
N THR A 5 25.38 -11.39 -11.12
CA THR A 5 25.62 -9.95 -11.24
C THR A 5 24.32 -9.28 -10.80
N ALA A 6 24.30 -8.74 -9.58
CA ALA A 6 23.15 -8.01 -9.06
C ALA A 6 22.83 -6.86 -10.04
N ALA A 7 21.71 -6.96 -10.74
CA ALA A 7 21.24 -5.87 -11.58
C ALA A 7 21.12 -4.62 -10.70
N VAL A 8 21.66 -3.50 -11.16
CA VAL A 8 21.49 -2.22 -10.47
C VAL A 8 20.10 -1.70 -10.82
N PRO A 9 19.27 -1.26 -9.86
CA PRO A 9 18.01 -0.61 -10.16
C PRO A 9 18.23 0.61 -11.05
N ASP A 10 17.45 0.73 -12.13
CA ASP A 10 17.44 1.91 -12.97
C ASP A 10 16.77 3.04 -12.20
N GLU A 11 17.50 4.13 -11.94
CA GLU A 11 16.98 5.31 -11.25
C GLU A 11 17.02 6.52 -12.17
N VAL A 12 15.84 7.10 -12.39
CA VAL A 12 15.65 8.32 -13.18
C VAL A 12 15.10 9.39 -12.24
N VAL A 13 15.96 10.34 -11.89
CA VAL A 13 15.56 11.53 -11.13
C VAL A 13 15.19 12.62 -12.12
N GLY A 14 13.90 12.95 -12.18
CA GLY A 14 13.38 14.07 -12.97
C GLY A 14 13.13 15.30 -12.09
N ALA A 15 12.86 16.44 -12.73
CA ALA A 15 12.51 17.68 -12.04
C ALA A 15 11.25 17.56 -11.15
N HIS A 16 10.40 16.57 -11.41
CA HIS A 16 9.10 16.36 -10.77
C HIS A 16 8.98 15.03 -10.01
N GLY A 17 10.11 14.39 -9.65
CA GLY A 17 10.10 13.18 -8.84
C GLY A 17 11.22 12.20 -9.16
N SER A 18 11.30 11.15 -8.34
CA SER A 18 12.23 10.03 -8.47
C SER A 18 11.47 8.80 -8.94
N LYS A 19 11.86 8.26 -10.10
CA LYS A 19 11.36 6.98 -10.61
C LYS A 19 12.46 5.92 -10.50
N ARG A 20 12.15 4.78 -9.88
CA ARG A 20 13.07 3.63 -9.79
C ARG A 20 12.40 2.40 -10.40
N CYS A 21 13.15 1.66 -11.21
CA CYS A 21 12.71 0.45 -11.87
C CYS A 21 13.72 -0.69 -11.61
N PHE A 22 13.23 -1.86 -11.24
CA PHE A 22 14.07 -3.02 -11.00
C PHE A 22 13.42 -4.27 -11.62
N ARG A 23 14.22 -5.09 -12.30
CA ARG A 23 13.75 -6.35 -12.90
C ARG A 23 14.38 -7.54 -12.21
N HIS A 24 13.57 -8.51 -11.81
CA HIS A 24 14.06 -9.74 -11.20
C HIS A 24 13.07 -10.87 -11.40
N ARG A 25 13.53 -12.02 -11.91
CA ARG A 25 12.71 -13.25 -12.08
C ARG A 25 11.38 -13.03 -12.82
N GLY A 26 11.40 -12.30 -13.94
CA GLY A 26 10.19 -12.03 -14.75
C GLY A 26 9.23 -11.01 -14.12
N TRP A 27 9.66 -10.32 -13.06
CA TRP A 27 8.93 -9.22 -12.45
C TRP A 27 9.60 -7.88 -12.72
N ILE A 28 8.78 -6.87 -12.98
CA ILE A 28 9.16 -5.46 -13.02
C ILE A 28 8.58 -4.79 -11.77
N PHE A 29 9.46 -4.20 -10.97
CA PHE A 29 9.13 -3.39 -9.81
C PHE A 29 9.37 -1.92 -10.18
N GLU A 30 8.32 -1.13 -10.22
CA GLU A 30 8.38 0.29 -10.54
C GLU A 30 7.88 1.10 -9.35
N SER A 31 8.67 2.08 -8.92
CA SER A 31 8.27 3.01 -7.88
C SER A 31 8.45 4.44 -8.36
N PHE A 32 7.54 5.31 -7.94
CA PHE A 32 7.61 6.72 -8.25
C PHE A 32 7.26 7.52 -6.99
N LYS A 33 8.09 8.52 -6.71
CA LYS A 33 7.92 9.44 -5.58
C LYS A 33 8.03 10.88 -6.04
N THR A 34 7.10 11.70 -5.61
CA THR A 34 7.07 13.13 -5.86
C THR A 34 6.57 13.88 -4.64
N VAL A 35 6.37 15.18 -4.80
CA VAL A 35 5.86 16.08 -3.76
C VAL A 35 4.37 15.82 -3.47
N ALA A 36 3.91 16.31 -2.33
CA ALA A 36 2.49 16.28 -1.98
C ALA A 36 1.66 17.12 -2.95
N LEU A 37 0.37 16.77 -3.07
CA LEU A 37 -0.59 17.49 -3.91
C LEU A 37 -0.73 18.95 -3.50
N GLY A 38 -0.78 19.85 -4.49
CA GLY A 38 -1.14 21.25 -4.32
C GLY A 38 -2.64 21.45 -4.14
N THR A 39 -3.07 22.70 -3.97
CA THR A 39 -4.47 23.05 -3.71
C THR A 39 -5.41 22.62 -4.84
N GLU A 40 -4.99 22.77 -6.10
CA GLU A 40 -5.82 22.42 -7.25
C GLU A 40 -6.05 20.91 -7.32
N GLU A 41 -4.98 20.13 -7.25
CA GLU A 41 -5.06 18.66 -7.31
C GLU A 41 -5.81 18.07 -6.12
N ARG A 42 -5.66 18.67 -4.92
CA ARG A 42 -6.45 18.29 -3.74
C ARG A 42 -7.94 18.56 -3.93
N THR A 43 -8.30 19.69 -4.55
CA THR A 43 -9.71 20.02 -4.84
C THR A 43 -10.30 18.98 -5.79
N GLN A 44 -9.59 18.67 -6.88
CA GLN A 44 -10.02 17.65 -7.84
C GLN A 44 -10.18 16.26 -7.20
N LEU A 45 -9.25 15.84 -6.34
CA LEU A 45 -9.33 14.56 -5.64
C LEU A 45 -10.50 14.53 -4.64
N SER A 46 -10.75 15.64 -3.93
CA SER A 46 -11.88 15.76 -3.02
C SER A 46 -13.22 15.63 -3.74
N GLU A 47 -13.35 16.23 -4.93
CA GLU A 47 -14.54 16.11 -5.78
C GLU A 47 -14.75 14.67 -6.23
N GLN A 48 -13.68 13.98 -6.66
CA GLN A 48 -13.73 12.56 -7.07
C GLN A 48 -14.17 11.63 -5.94
N CYS A 49 -13.79 11.93 -4.69
CA CYS A 49 -14.18 11.10 -3.55
C CYS A 49 -15.69 11.17 -3.25
N GLU A 50 -16.40 12.18 -3.74
CA GLU A 50 -17.85 12.37 -3.57
C GLU A 50 -18.30 12.38 -2.08
N VAL A 51 -17.42 12.83 -1.17
CA VAL A 51 -17.67 12.94 0.28
C VAL A 51 -17.69 14.42 0.70
N PRO A 52 -18.84 15.11 0.58
CA PRO A 52 -18.92 16.54 0.83
C PRO A 52 -18.59 16.85 2.29
N CYS A 53 -17.90 17.98 2.51
CA CYS A 53 -17.54 18.51 3.83
C CYS A 53 -16.57 17.65 4.66
N ILE A 54 -15.98 16.60 4.09
CA ILE A 54 -14.93 15.81 4.75
C ILE A 54 -13.58 16.16 4.10
N PRO A 55 -12.59 16.66 4.86
CA PRO A 55 -11.28 16.99 4.30
C PRO A 55 -10.53 15.73 3.90
N LEU A 56 -9.68 15.83 2.86
CA LEU A 56 -8.63 14.86 2.60
C LEU A 56 -7.56 14.92 3.69
N PRO A 57 -6.76 13.84 3.88
CA PRO A 57 -5.59 13.87 4.76
C PRO A 57 -4.71 15.10 4.53
N GLU A 58 -4.06 15.61 5.57
CA GLU A 58 -3.21 16.80 5.51
C GLU A 58 -2.18 16.70 4.38
N ILE A 59 -1.47 15.58 4.29
CA ILE A 59 -0.47 15.32 3.27
C ILE A 59 -0.95 14.16 2.40
N VAL A 60 -1.12 14.42 1.11
CA VAL A 60 -1.48 13.39 0.12
C VAL A 60 -0.44 13.40 -0.98
N TYR A 61 0.22 12.28 -1.20
CA TYR A 61 1.14 12.08 -2.31
C TYR A 61 0.40 11.43 -3.48
N GLY A 62 -0.46 12.21 -4.14
CA GLY A 62 -1.43 11.68 -5.10
C GLY A 62 -0.85 11.00 -6.33
N ASP A 63 0.39 11.34 -6.70
CA ASP A 63 1.08 10.71 -7.83
C ASP A 63 2.11 9.66 -7.39
N ASN A 64 2.35 9.49 -6.08
CA ASN A 64 3.21 8.41 -5.61
C ASN A 64 2.59 7.05 -5.93
N TYR A 65 3.42 6.12 -6.40
CA TYR A 65 2.99 4.74 -6.56
C TYR A 65 4.11 3.72 -6.44
N LEU A 66 3.70 2.48 -6.13
CA LEU A 66 4.45 1.27 -6.37
C LEU A 66 3.65 0.39 -7.33
N ARG A 67 4.23 -0.02 -8.45
CA ARG A 67 3.62 -0.93 -9.42
C ARG A 67 4.47 -2.18 -9.57
N LEU A 68 3.82 -3.34 -9.49
CA LEU A 68 4.42 -4.63 -9.78
C LEU A 68 3.81 -5.16 -11.07
N THR A 69 4.63 -5.68 -11.97
CA THR A 69 4.17 -6.26 -13.22
C THR A 69 4.89 -7.59 -13.45
N HIS A 70 4.12 -8.65 -13.64
CA HIS A 70 4.63 -9.95 -14.06
C HIS A 70 4.66 -10.01 -15.58
N GLU A 71 5.85 -10.12 -16.16
CA GLU A 71 6.06 -9.97 -17.61
C GLU A 71 5.35 -11.07 -18.41
N ALA A 72 5.32 -12.31 -17.92
CA ALA A 72 4.77 -13.43 -18.67
C ALA A 72 3.24 -13.43 -18.74
N SER A 73 2.55 -13.04 -17.65
CA SER A 73 1.08 -13.00 -17.62
C SER A 73 0.49 -11.62 -17.91
N GLY A 74 1.31 -10.56 -17.93
CA GLY A 74 0.83 -9.18 -17.97
C GLY A 74 0.15 -8.72 -16.67
N TRP A 75 0.06 -9.58 -15.65
CA TRP A 75 -0.57 -9.25 -14.37
C TRP A 75 0.15 -8.07 -13.73
N ALA A 76 -0.62 -7.08 -13.30
CA ALA A 76 -0.07 -5.95 -12.57
C ALA A 76 -0.97 -5.48 -11.44
N VAL A 77 -0.34 -5.01 -10.37
CA VAL A 77 -0.99 -4.33 -9.25
C VAL A 77 -0.27 -3.03 -8.96
N THR A 78 -1.03 -1.97 -8.68
CA THR A 78 -0.51 -0.64 -8.36
C THR A 78 -1.02 -0.19 -7.00
N PHE A 79 -0.13 0.34 -6.17
CA PHE A 79 -0.45 1.00 -4.90
C PHE A 79 -0.35 2.49 -5.11
N ASN A 80 -1.43 3.24 -4.89
CA ASN A 80 -1.41 4.69 -4.99
C ASN A 80 -2.42 5.33 -4.01
N ALA A 81 -2.19 6.60 -3.70
CA ALA A 81 -3.00 7.32 -2.71
C ALA A 81 -4.44 7.59 -3.19
N LYS A 82 -4.62 7.85 -4.48
CA LYS A 82 -5.94 8.18 -5.05
C LYS A 82 -6.91 7.02 -4.89
N ASP A 83 -6.52 5.82 -5.30
CA ASP A 83 -7.37 4.63 -5.20
C ASP A 83 -7.62 4.22 -3.74
N ALA A 84 -6.63 4.38 -2.86
CA ALA A 84 -6.78 4.15 -1.43
C ALA A 84 -7.85 5.07 -0.82
N LEU A 85 -7.78 6.37 -1.12
CA LEU A 85 -8.74 7.37 -0.65
C LEU A 85 -10.12 7.18 -1.27
N MET A 86 -10.20 6.81 -2.55
CA MET A 86 -11.45 6.46 -3.20
C MET A 86 -12.11 5.22 -2.57
N SER A 87 -11.31 4.23 -2.15
CA SER A 87 -11.79 3.05 -1.41
C SER A 87 -12.38 3.44 -0.05
N TRP A 88 -11.64 4.25 0.72
CA TRP A 88 -12.15 4.81 1.99
C TRP A 88 -13.43 5.63 1.79
N ALA A 89 -13.46 6.53 0.80
CA ALA A 89 -14.61 7.38 0.54
C ALA A 89 -15.86 6.59 0.13
N ARG A 90 -15.71 5.45 -0.56
CA ARG A 90 -16.81 4.52 -0.84
C ARG A 90 -17.41 3.94 0.44
N HIS A 91 -16.58 3.49 1.39
CA HIS A 91 -17.06 3.02 2.69
C HIS A 91 -17.76 4.13 3.47
N GLN A 92 -17.17 5.32 3.51
CA GLN A 92 -17.77 6.47 4.18
C GLN A 92 -19.16 6.83 3.64
N ARG A 93 -19.37 6.75 2.32
CA ARG A 93 -20.69 7.02 1.72
C ARG A 93 -21.73 5.97 2.10
N GLN A 94 -21.33 4.71 2.24
CA GLN A 94 -22.23 3.64 2.71
C GLN A 94 -22.61 3.87 4.18
N ASP A 95 -21.67 4.30 5.01
CA ASP A 95 -21.90 4.56 6.43
C ASP A 95 -22.68 5.85 6.69
N LEU A 96 -22.53 6.88 5.83
CA LEU A 96 -23.23 8.17 5.96
C LEU A 96 -24.76 8.03 5.92
N HIS A 97 -25.29 6.96 5.31
CA HIS A 97 -26.72 6.66 5.32
C HIS A 97 -27.22 6.16 6.69
N SER A 98 -26.34 5.81 7.64
CA SER A 98 -26.69 5.18 8.92
C SER A 98 -26.64 6.11 10.13
N THR A 99 -25.74 7.12 10.16
CA THR A 99 -25.60 8.01 11.33
C THR A 99 -25.15 9.43 10.93
N LEU A 100 -25.99 10.43 11.19
CA LEU A 100 -25.93 11.78 10.60
C LEU A 100 -24.88 12.75 11.19
N THR A 101 -23.87 12.32 11.96
CA THR A 101 -23.02 13.30 12.71
C THR A 101 -21.53 12.98 12.92
N SER A 102 -20.97 11.88 12.42
CA SER A 102 -19.53 11.61 12.59
C SER A 102 -18.94 10.97 11.34
N TYR A 103 -17.92 11.59 10.75
CA TYR A 103 -17.07 10.96 9.74
C TYR A 103 -15.85 10.30 10.41
N ASP A 104 -15.26 9.34 9.72
CA ASP A 104 -14.03 8.69 10.17
C ASP A 104 -12.83 9.63 9.96
N VAL A 105 -12.39 10.25 11.06
CA VAL A 105 -11.22 11.13 11.09
C VAL A 105 -9.90 10.37 10.95
N MET A 106 -9.91 9.03 11.07
CA MET A 106 -8.70 8.22 10.99
C MET A 106 -8.40 7.74 9.57
N TYR A 107 -9.29 7.97 8.60
CA TYR A 107 -9.14 7.50 7.22
C TYR A 107 -8.91 5.97 7.13
N THR A 108 -9.70 5.19 7.88
CA THR A 108 -9.57 3.74 7.96
C THR A 108 -9.65 3.09 6.58
N CYS A 109 -8.51 2.55 6.14
CA CYS A 109 -8.34 2.11 4.77
C CYS A 109 -7.94 0.64 4.71
N GLU A 110 -8.82 -0.19 4.16
CA GLU A 110 -8.55 -1.61 3.85
C GLU A 110 -8.01 -1.78 2.41
N TYR A 111 -7.19 -0.84 1.94
CA TYR A 111 -6.69 -0.84 0.56
C TYR A 111 -5.63 -1.91 0.30
N GLU A 112 -5.94 -2.79 -0.64
CA GLU A 112 -5.13 -3.96 -1.02
C GLU A 112 -4.38 -3.75 -2.36
N GLY A 113 -4.41 -2.53 -2.89
CA GLY A 113 -3.87 -2.23 -4.22
C GLY A 113 -4.92 -2.31 -5.32
N SER A 114 -4.54 -1.74 -6.46
CA SER A 114 -5.38 -1.61 -7.65
C SER A 114 -4.86 -2.54 -8.75
N PRO A 115 -5.52 -3.67 -9.03
CA PRO A 115 -5.13 -4.54 -10.12
C PRO A 115 -5.39 -3.86 -11.48
N ALA A 116 -4.53 -4.08 -12.47
CA ALA A 116 -4.63 -3.47 -13.80
C ALA A 116 -5.75 -4.07 -14.67
N GLU A 117 -6.17 -5.31 -14.39
CA GLU A 117 -7.26 -6.01 -15.09
C GLU A 117 -8.07 -6.87 -14.10
N THR A 118 -9.21 -7.39 -14.55
CA THR A 118 -10.08 -8.34 -13.82
C THR A 118 -9.42 -9.72 -13.73
N PHE A 119 -8.32 -9.82 -12.98
CA PHE A 119 -7.79 -11.11 -12.58
C PHE A 119 -8.65 -11.70 -11.47
N ASN A 120 -9.00 -12.98 -11.62
CA ASN A 120 -9.72 -13.70 -10.58
C ASN A 120 -8.78 -13.93 -9.40
N ILE A 121 -8.97 -13.14 -8.35
CA ILE A 121 -8.36 -13.38 -7.05
C ILE A 121 -9.07 -14.60 -6.45
N GLU A 122 -8.34 -15.71 -6.35
CA GLU A 122 -8.85 -16.91 -5.70
C GLU A 122 -8.31 -17.00 -4.27
N PRO A 123 -9.16 -17.38 -3.29
CA PRO A 123 -8.70 -17.69 -1.95
C PRO A 123 -7.66 -18.80 -1.98
N THR A 124 -6.59 -18.62 -1.20
CA THR A 124 -5.54 -19.64 -1.07
C THR A 124 -5.41 -20.12 0.36
N GLU A 125 -5.02 -21.38 0.53
CA GLU A 125 -4.66 -21.96 1.82
C GLU A 125 -3.15 -21.83 2.12
N HIS A 126 -2.37 -21.26 1.20
CA HIS A 126 -0.90 -21.23 1.27
C HIS A 126 -0.36 -20.08 2.12
N ASP A 127 -0.10 -20.30 3.40
CA ASP A 127 0.50 -19.28 4.27
C ASP A 127 1.79 -18.65 3.73
N ILE A 128 2.02 -17.38 4.11
CA ILE A 128 3.28 -16.70 3.82
C ILE A 128 4.40 -17.55 4.43
N PRO A 129 5.44 -17.92 3.67
CA PRO A 129 6.55 -18.70 4.18
C PRO A 129 7.41 -17.83 5.10
N LEU A 130 6.95 -17.61 6.34
CA LEU A 130 7.60 -16.74 7.33
C LEU A 130 9.04 -17.17 7.61
N ASP A 131 9.33 -18.46 7.49
CA ASP A 131 10.68 -19.00 7.69
C ASP A 131 11.65 -18.48 6.62
N LYS A 132 11.23 -18.41 5.35
CA LYS A 132 12.04 -17.79 4.28
C LYS A 132 12.23 -16.29 4.51
N LEU A 133 11.24 -15.60 5.08
CA LEU A 133 11.33 -14.17 5.40
C LEU A 133 12.22 -13.89 6.62
N ARG A 134 12.46 -14.88 7.49
CA ARG A 134 13.38 -14.78 8.63
C ARG A 134 14.83 -15.03 8.24
N GLU A 135 15.08 -15.63 7.08
CA GLU A 135 16.44 -15.78 6.56
C GLU A 135 17.06 -14.41 6.33
N HIS A 136 18.32 -14.24 6.76
CA HIS A 136 19.11 -13.05 6.47
C HIS A 136 19.53 -13.05 4.99
N ALA A 137 18.57 -12.78 4.10
CA ALA A 137 18.81 -12.67 2.67
C ALA A 137 19.19 -11.24 2.28
N THR A 138 20.08 -11.12 1.30
CA THR A 138 20.45 -9.83 0.72
C THR A 138 19.23 -9.19 0.07
N ILE A 139 19.00 -7.91 0.39
CA ILE A 139 17.95 -7.13 -0.26
C ILE A 139 18.54 -6.59 -1.57
N LEU A 140 18.00 -7.06 -2.70
CA LEU A 140 18.40 -6.63 -4.04
C LEU A 140 17.76 -5.29 -4.41
N PHE A 141 16.50 -5.10 -4.01
CA PHE A 141 15.77 -3.86 -4.20
C PHE A 141 14.89 -3.58 -2.98
N TYR A 142 14.94 -2.34 -2.53
CA TYR A 142 14.10 -1.83 -1.46
C TYR A 142 13.48 -0.52 -1.90
N ASP A 143 12.20 -0.35 -1.60
CA ASP A 143 11.62 0.98 -1.61
C ASP A 143 10.54 1.14 -0.51
N HIS A 144 10.32 2.39 -0.13
CA HIS A 144 9.35 2.85 0.84
C HIS A 144 8.63 4.08 0.28
N ILE A 145 7.35 3.92 -0.04
CA ILE A 145 6.52 4.95 -0.66
C ILE A 145 5.44 5.33 0.35
N CYS A 146 5.39 6.61 0.73
CA CYS A 146 4.26 7.16 1.46
C CYS A 146 3.14 7.55 0.50
N LEU A 147 1.90 7.20 0.83
CA LEU A 147 0.70 7.52 0.06
C LEU A 147 -0.04 8.72 0.66
N PHE A 148 -0.35 8.70 1.95
CA PHE A 148 -0.89 9.85 2.66
C PHE A 148 -0.57 9.80 4.16
N GLU A 149 -0.59 10.99 4.78
CA GLU A 149 -0.38 11.22 6.21
C GLU A 149 -1.37 12.28 6.73
N ASP A 150 -1.76 12.16 8.00
CA ASP A 150 -2.59 13.13 8.72
C ASP A 150 -2.25 13.11 10.22
N ASP A 151 -2.28 14.25 10.90
CA ASP A 151 -2.00 14.35 12.35
C ASP A 151 -3.28 14.41 13.22
N ILE A 152 -4.45 14.19 12.60
CA ILE A 152 -5.78 14.24 13.22
C ILE A 152 -6.01 15.57 13.95
N ARG A 153 -5.50 16.70 13.43
CA ARG A 153 -5.55 18.02 14.08
C ARG A 153 -4.86 17.99 15.44
N ASP A 154 -3.62 17.50 15.47
CA ASP A 154 -2.80 17.29 16.66
C ASP A 154 -3.39 16.29 17.69
N LEU A 155 -4.33 15.42 17.28
CA LEU A 155 -4.96 14.42 18.16
C LEU A 155 -4.47 12.99 17.88
N GLY A 156 -3.50 12.82 16.99
CA GLY A 156 -2.95 11.52 16.68
C GLY A 156 -2.07 11.52 15.44
N GLU A 157 -2.00 10.39 14.79
CA GLU A 157 -1.32 10.24 13.51
C GLU A 157 -1.99 9.14 12.69
N VAL A 158 -2.07 9.37 11.39
CA VAL A 158 -2.51 8.43 10.36
C VAL A 158 -1.44 8.42 9.30
N GLU A 159 -1.04 7.23 8.87
CA GLU A 159 -0.08 7.02 7.79
C GLU A 159 -0.49 5.80 6.97
N LEU A 160 -0.54 5.95 5.64
CA LEU A 160 -0.62 4.84 4.70
C LEU A 160 0.66 4.77 3.86
N ILE A 161 1.39 3.67 4.01
CA ILE A 161 2.65 3.42 3.28
C ILE A 161 2.62 2.09 2.54
N VAL A 162 3.41 2.02 1.48
CA VAL A 162 3.76 0.76 0.84
C VAL A 162 5.28 0.57 0.81
N LYS A 163 5.72 -0.60 1.31
CA LYS A 163 7.13 -1.00 1.35
C LYS A 163 7.34 -2.24 0.50
N ILE A 164 8.43 -2.29 -0.24
CA ILE A 164 8.84 -3.46 -1.01
C ILE A 164 10.25 -3.90 -0.66
N ARG A 165 10.44 -5.22 -0.52
CA ARG A 165 11.75 -5.87 -0.39
C ARG A 165 11.83 -6.98 -1.43
N VAL A 166 12.78 -6.88 -2.36
CA VAL A 166 13.10 -7.95 -3.32
C VAL A 166 14.37 -8.65 -2.87
N MET A 167 14.32 -9.96 -2.83
CA MET A 167 15.38 -10.88 -2.40
C MET A 167 15.67 -11.88 -3.54
N PRO A 168 16.79 -12.62 -3.49
CA PRO A 168 17.11 -13.60 -4.52
C PRO A 168 15.99 -14.62 -4.78
N PHE A 169 15.28 -15.06 -3.74
CA PHE A 169 14.24 -16.09 -3.85
C PHE A 169 12.82 -15.57 -4.12
N GLY A 170 12.58 -14.26 -4.04
CA GLY A 170 11.24 -13.69 -4.15
C GLY A 170 11.17 -12.26 -3.63
N PHE A 171 9.96 -11.77 -3.34
CA PHE A 171 9.77 -10.43 -2.82
C PHE A 171 8.61 -10.36 -1.82
N LEU A 172 8.61 -9.30 -1.01
CA LEU A 172 7.56 -8.99 -0.05
C LEU A 172 7.10 -7.55 -0.27
N VAL A 173 5.79 -7.36 -0.40
CA VAL A 173 5.14 -6.04 -0.40
C VAL A 173 4.32 -5.93 0.88
N LEU A 174 4.49 -4.82 1.59
CA LEU A 174 3.71 -4.49 2.78
C LEU A 174 3.00 -3.17 2.54
N CYS A 175 1.67 -3.22 2.36
CA CYS A 175 0.80 -2.05 2.41
C CYS A 175 0.33 -1.91 3.87
N ARG A 176 0.80 -0.88 4.55
CA ARG A 176 0.52 -0.69 5.97
C ARG A 176 -0.24 0.60 6.15
N TYR A 177 -1.46 0.48 6.65
CA TYR A 177 -2.19 1.56 7.28
C TYR A 177 -1.88 1.55 8.78
N PHE A 178 -1.57 2.71 9.31
CA PHE A 178 -1.32 2.91 10.72
C PHE A 178 -2.10 4.14 11.18
N ALA A 179 -2.97 3.94 12.16
CA ALA A 179 -3.61 5.04 12.87
C ALA A 179 -3.43 4.88 14.37
N ARG A 180 -3.10 5.99 15.02
CA ARG A 180 -3.03 6.14 16.47
C ARG A 180 -3.78 7.41 16.84
N MET A 181 -4.73 7.28 17.77
CA MET A 181 -5.38 8.42 18.38
C MET A 181 -4.83 8.60 19.80
N ASP A 182 -4.43 9.83 20.11
CA ASP A 182 -3.92 10.23 21.40
C ASP A 182 -5.05 10.78 22.24
N ASP A 183 -5.61 9.94 23.11
CA ASP A 183 -6.53 10.43 24.11
C ASP A 183 -5.75 11.21 25.17
N LYS A 184 -6.19 12.45 25.47
CA LYS A 184 -5.65 13.25 26.58
C LYS A 184 -5.83 12.58 27.94
N VAL A 185 -6.61 11.48 28.01
CA VAL A 185 -6.87 10.64 29.18
C VAL A 185 -6.08 9.31 29.17
N GLY A 186 -5.23 9.05 28.16
CA GLY A 186 -4.28 7.93 28.15
C GLY A 186 -4.76 6.61 27.52
N ALA A 187 -5.86 6.62 26.77
CA ALA A 187 -6.29 5.47 25.97
C ALA A 187 -5.76 5.57 24.52
N THR A 188 -4.70 4.81 24.21
CA THR A 188 -4.21 4.68 22.83
C THR A 188 -5.05 3.64 22.08
N VAL A 189 -5.85 4.07 21.10
CA VAL A 189 -6.47 3.13 20.14
C VAL A 189 -5.48 2.93 19.00
N LEU A 190 -4.84 1.75 18.96
CA LEU A 190 -4.01 1.31 17.85
C LEU A 190 -4.89 0.58 16.84
N ASN A 191 -5.27 1.28 15.76
CA ASN A 191 -5.77 0.61 14.56
C ASN A 191 -4.59 0.50 13.58
N SER A 192 -3.68 -0.45 13.86
CA SER A 192 -2.69 -0.84 12.87
C SER A 192 -3.30 -1.89 11.95
N PHE A 193 -3.60 -1.51 10.71
CA PHE A 193 -3.92 -2.48 9.66
C PHE A 193 -2.63 -2.74 8.86
N ALA A 194 -1.90 -3.77 9.27
CA ALA A 194 -0.90 -4.37 8.40
C ALA A 194 -1.66 -5.28 7.42
N GLY A 195 -2.14 -4.69 6.32
CA GLY A 195 -2.59 -5.45 5.16
C GLY A 195 -1.37 -6.07 4.51
N TRP A 196 -1.06 -7.31 4.88
CA TRP A 196 -0.02 -8.08 4.19
C TRP A 196 -0.57 -8.42 2.82
N LEU A 197 -0.07 -7.74 1.81
CA LEU A 197 -0.26 -8.25 0.46
C LEU A 197 0.69 -9.42 0.29
N PRO A 198 0.23 -10.50 -0.35
CA PRO A 198 0.98 -11.74 -0.34
C PRO A 198 2.41 -11.48 -0.81
N CYS A 199 3.36 -12.13 -0.14
CA CYS A 199 4.51 -12.63 -0.85
C CYS A 199 3.94 -13.41 -2.05
N VAL A 200 4.00 -12.82 -3.25
CA VAL A 200 3.63 -13.53 -4.46
C VAL A 200 4.74 -14.56 -4.66
N GLN A 201 4.55 -15.75 -4.07
CA GLN A 201 5.35 -16.90 -4.41
C GLN A 201 4.72 -17.49 -5.67
N LEU A 202 5.12 -16.96 -6.84
CA LEU A 202 4.94 -17.71 -8.07
C LEU A 202 5.93 -18.87 -7.99
N ASP A 203 5.38 -20.08 -7.87
CA ASP A 203 6.10 -21.30 -8.22
C ASP A 203 6.47 -21.23 -9.71
N ASP A 204 7.51 -21.95 -10.15
CA ASP A 204 8.04 -21.94 -11.53
C ASP A 204 7.01 -22.44 -12.59
N GLN A 205 5.75 -22.66 -12.20
CA GLN A 205 4.60 -23.03 -13.02
C GLN A 205 3.55 -21.91 -12.94
N ALA A 206 3.66 -20.94 -13.84
CA ALA A 206 2.96 -19.65 -13.83
C ALA A 206 1.43 -19.70 -14.04
N GLU A 207 0.65 -20.25 -13.10
CA GLU A 207 -0.83 -20.33 -13.26
C GLU A 207 -1.68 -20.04 -12.01
N ARG A 208 -1.11 -19.73 -10.82
CA ARG A 208 -1.91 -19.48 -9.60
C ARG A 208 -1.46 -18.26 -8.81
N PHE A 209 -2.37 -17.29 -8.68
CA PHE A 209 -2.23 -16.12 -7.81
C PHE A 209 -3.03 -16.37 -6.54
N SER A 210 -2.36 -16.26 -5.40
CA SER A 210 -2.85 -16.68 -4.11
C SER A 210 -2.97 -15.45 -3.21
N VAL A 211 -4.20 -15.05 -2.84
CA VAL A 211 -4.42 -14.05 -1.78
C VAL A 211 -4.73 -14.76 -0.48
N LEU A 212 -3.93 -14.48 0.55
CA LEU A 212 -4.09 -15.10 1.87
C LEU A 212 -5.17 -14.43 2.69
N PRO A 213 -5.84 -15.19 3.58
CA PRO A 213 -6.82 -14.61 4.47
C PRO A 213 -6.16 -13.66 5.47
N ARG A 214 -6.88 -12.58 5.79
CA ARG A 214 -6.53 -11.54 6.77
C ARG A 214 -5.88 -12.13 8.02
N VAL A 215 -4.62 -11.77 8.30
CA VAL A 215 -4.03 -11.99 9.63
C VAL A 215 -4.27 -10.75 10.47
N TRP A 216 -5.35 -10.76 11.26
CA TRP A 216 -5.67 -9.72 12.23
C TRP A 216 -4.77 -9.87 13.45
N HIS A 217 -3.83 -8.94 13.64
CA HIS A 217 -3.08 -8.80 14.90
C HIS A 217 -3.50 -7.52 15.61
N GLY A 218 -4.80 -7.39 15.92
CA GLY A 218 -5.23 -6.43 16.93
C GLY A 218 -4.82 -6.94 18.32
N ARG A 219 -3.71 -6.43 18.85
CA ARG A 219 -3.51 -6.47 20.31
C ARG A 219 -4.36 -5.35 20.90
N ARG A 220 -5.43 -5.71 21.63
CA ARG A 220 -5.90 -4.83 22.70
C ARG A 220 -4.72 -4.71 23.67
N ALA A 221 -4.20 -3.51 23.85
CA ALA A 221 -3.40 -3.25 25.04
C ALA A 221 -4.31 -3.53 26.26
N PRO A 222 -3.80 -4.20 27.32
CA PRO A 222 -4.57 -4.48 28.52
C PRO A 222 -5.05 -3.20 29.23
#